data_AF-A0A661TM29-F1
#
_entry.id   AF-A0A661TM29-F1
#
_cell.length_a   1.000
_cell.length_b   1.000
_cell.length_c   1.000
_cell.angle_alpha   90.00
_cell.angle_beta   90.00
_cell.angle_gamma   90.00
#
_symmetry.space_group_name_H-M   'P 1'
#
loop_
_entity.id
_entity.type
_entity.pdbx_description
1 polymer ?
#
loop_
_entity_poly.entity_id
_entity_poly.type
_entity_poly.pdbx_seq_one_letter_code
_entity_poly.pdbx_strand_id
1 'polypeptide(L)'
;MNKISYKENLIDLITNSKLTINEKSLWELFAKFSTSDEDEAVFEAASESYGNLYLLTKYLRDKIWHMKETNKTAWKRLLKDEEKYAEILDDLHD
;
A
#
# COMPACT_ATOMS: atom_id res chain seq x y z
N MET A 1 -16.47 -12.74 21.15
CA MET A 1 -15.16 -13.06 20.54
C MET A 1 -14.74 -11.84 19.75
N ASN A 2 -13.68 -11.14 20.18
CA ASN A 2 -13.14 -10.03 19.39
C ASN A 2 -12.63 -10.61 18.08
N LYS A 3 -13.19 -10.14 16.96
CA LYS A 3 -12.73 -10.51 15.63
C LYS A 3 -11.33 -9.91 15.49
N ILE A 4 -10.30 -10.75 15.44
CA ILE A 4 -8.93 -10.29 15.20
C ILE A 4 -8.94 -9.68 13.79
N SER A 5 -8.61 -8.39 13.68
CA SER A 5 -8.42 -7.75 12.38
C SER A 5 -6.96 -7.90 12.00
N TYR A 6 -6.63 -8.90 11.17
CA TYR A 6 -5.27 -9.08 10.66
C TYR A 6 -4.74 -7.84 9.95
N LYS A 7 -5.63 -7.08 9.31
CA LYS A 7 -5.31 -5.77 8.72
C LYS A 7 -4.83 -4.77 9.77
N GLU A 8 -5.55 -4.62 10.89
CA GLU A 8 -5.14 -3.71 11.97
C GLU A 8 -3.84 -4.18 12.61
N ASN A 9 -3.70 -5.47 12.89
CA ASN A 9 -2.47 -6.03 13.45
C ASN A 9 -1.26 -5.86 12.51
N LEU A 10 -1.47 -6.01 11.20
CA LEU A 10 -0.44 -5.76 10.20
C LEU A 10 -0.06 -4.28 10.20
N ILE A 11 -1.03 -3.36 10.20
CA ILE A 11 -0.77 -1.91 10.27
C ILE A 11 0.02 -1.56 11.54
N ASP A 12 -0.33 -2.14 12.68
CA ASP A 12 0.39 -1.93 13.94
C ASP A 12 1.82 -2.46 13.87
N LEU A 13 2.02 -3.66 13.31
CA LEU A 13 3.34 -4.26 13.10
C LEU A 13 4.22 -3.37 12.21
N ILE A 14 3.67 -2.87 11.10
CA ILE A 14 4.37 -1.97 10.18
C ILE A 14 4.68 -0.63 10.85
N THR A 15 3.73 -0.04 11.55
CA THR A 15 3.87 1.25 12.23
C THR A 15 5.00 1.22 13.25
N ASN A 16 5.09 0.13 14.03
CA ASN A 16 6.10 -0.06 15.06
C ASN A 16 7.43 -0.65 14.55
N SER A 17 7.52 -1.00 13.26
CA SER A 17 8.73 -1.55 12.66
C SER A 17 9.82 -0.49 12.41
N LYS A 18 11.04 -0.97 12.18
CA LYS A 18 12.21 -0.18 11.74
C LYS A 18 12.19 0.18 10.23
N LEU A 19 11.08 -0.06 9.53
CA LEU A 19 10.93 0.34 8.14
C LEU A 19 11.02 1.87 8.00
N THR A 20 11.51 2.31 6.85
CA THR A 20 11.52 3.73 6.47
C THR A 20 10.10 4.23 6.19
N ILE A 21 9.92 5.54 6.17
CA ILE A 21 8.61 6.16 5.86
C ILE A 21 8.07 5.66 4.51
N ASN A 22 8.92 5.63 3.48
CA ASN A 22 8.52 5.15 2.15
C ASN A 22 8.08 3.70 2.16
N GLU A 23 8.79 2.83 2.90
CA GLU A 23 8.42 1.43 3.02
C GLU A 23 7.08 1.27 3.75
N LYS A 24 6.82 2.05 4.81
CA LYS A 24 5.53 2.08 5.49
C LYS A 24 4.40 2.54 4.55
N SER A 25 4.65 3.53 3.69
CA SER A 25 3.66 3.94 2.68
C SER A 25 3.34 2.86 1.63
N LEU A 26 4.29 1.95 1.33
CA LEU A 26 3.98 0.79 0.46
C LEU A 26 3.00 -0.16 1.13
N TRP A 27 3.12 -0.33 2.44
CA TRP A 27 2.23 -1.18 3.24
C TRP A 27 0.84 -0.54 3.42
N GLU A 28 0.76 0.78 3.58
CA GLU A 28 -0.51 1.52 3.54
C GLU A 28 -1.22 1.35 2.19
N LEU A 29 -0.45 1.40 1.09
CA LEU A 29 -0.99 1.15 -0.24
C LEU A 29 -1.49 -0.29 -0.37
N PHE A 30 -0.73 -1.28 0.11
CA PHE A 30 -1.16 -2.67 0.14
C PHE A 30 -2.48 -2.84 0.92
N ALA A 31 -2.59 -2.27 2.13
CA ALA A 31 -3.76 -2.39 2.99
C ALA A 31 -5.05 -1.80 2.38
N LYS A 32 -4.93 -0.83 1.45
CA LYS A 32 -6.09 -0.28 0.72
C LYS A 32 -6.67 -1.27 -0.30
N PHE A 33 -5.87 -2.20 -0.81
CA PHE A 33 -6.25 -3.09 -1.90
C PHE A 33 -6.26 -4.58 -1.52
N SER A 34 -5.68 -4.93 -0.37
CA SER A 34 -5.62 -6.30 0.10
C SER A 34 -6.99 -6.84 0.49
N THR A 35 -7.22 -8.10 0.16
CA THR A 35 -8.36 -8.90 0.62
C THR A 35 -8.11 -9.46 2.02
N SER A 36 -9.16 -9.91 2.71
CA SER A 36 -9.04 -10.47 4.06
C SER A 36 -8.09 -11.66 4.15
N ASP A 37 -8.09 -12.51 3.12
CA ASP A 37 -7.27 -13.72 3.07
C ASP A 37 -5.79 -13.37 2.83
N GLU A 38 -5.54 -12.32 2.04
CA GLU A 38 -4.20 -11.76 1.88
C GLU A 38 -3.71 -11.10 3.17
N ASP A 39 -4.58 -10.40 3.91
CA ASP A 39 -4.22 -9.75 5.17
C ASP A 39 -3.73 -10.77 6.22
N GLU A 40 -4.44 -11.91 6.35
CA GLU A 40 -4.06 -13.00 7.26
C GLU A 40 -2.72 -13.63 6.87
N ALA A 41 -2.60 -14.12 5.63
CA ALA A 41 -1.39 -14.79 5.16
C ALA A 41 -0.15 -13.89 5.24
N VAL A 42 -0.31 -12.60 4.91
CA VAL A 42 0.79 -11.64 4.95
C VAL A 42 1.14 -11.25 6.37
N PHE A 43 0.16 -11.12 7.28
CA PHE A 43 0.42 -10.87 8.69
C PHE A 43 1.20 -12.02 9.33
N GLU A 44 0.77 -13.27 9.12
CA GLU A 44 1.48 -14.43 9.63
C GLU A 44 2.94 -14.43 9.16
N ALA A 45 3.17 -14.33 7.85
CA ALA A 45 4.51 -14.31 7.28
C ALA A 45 5.37 -13.12 7.78
N ALA A 46 4.80 -11.92 7.87
CA ALA A 46 5.53 -10.73 8.30
C ALA A 46 5.86 -10.73 9.81
N SER A 47 5.01 -11.34 10.63
CA SER A 47 5.17 -11.41 12.09
C SER A 47 6.21 -12.43 12.55
N GLU A 48 6.49 -13.46 11.74
CA GLU A 48 7.48 -14.49 12.05
C GLU A 48 8.90 -13.95 12.23
N SER A 49 9.32 -12.96 11.43
CA SER A 49 10.63 -12.35 11.57
C SER A 49 10.75 -11.00 10.86
N TYR A 50 11.67 -10.16 11.34
CA TYR A 50 12.03 -8.94 10.64
C TYR A 50 12.60 -9.20 9.23
N GLY A 51 13.24 -10.36 9.03
CA GLY A 51 13.73 -10.78 7.71
C GLY A 51 12.59 -11.00 6.73
N ASN A 52 11.52 -11.66 7.15
CA ASN A 52 10.32 -11.87 6.34
C ASN A 52 9.63 -10.54 6.02
N LEU A 53 9.49 -9.67 7.02
CA LEU A 53 8.95 -8.33 6.82
C LEU A 53 9.74 -7.57 5.74
N TYR A 54 11.07 -7.62 5.79
CA TYR A 54 11.92 -6.95 4.81
C TYR A 54 11.79 -7.56 3.40
N LEU A 55 11.75 -8.89 3.29
CA LEU A 55 11.56 -9.59 2.01
C LEU A 55 10.20 -9.25 1.38
N LEU A 56 9.13 -9.25 2.17
CA LEU A 56 7.79 -8.87 1.74
C LEU A 56 7.74 -7.39 1.31
N THR A 57 8.40 -6.51 2.06
CA THR A 57 8.51 -5.08 1.69
C THR A 57 9.21 -4.91 0.33
N LYS A 58 10.30 -5.65 0.10
CA LYS A 58 11.01 -5.64 -1.20
C LYS A 58 10.11 -6.17 -2.32
N TYR A 59 9.38 -7.27 -2.06
CA TYR A 59 8.44 -7.83 -3.02
C TYR A 59 7.31 -6.86 -3.37
N LEU A 60 6.71 -6.18 -2.38
CA LEU A 60 5.68 -5.15 -2.61
C LEU A 60 6.20 -4.02 -3.49
N ARG A 61 7.40 -3.52 -3.19
CA ARG A 61 8.05 -2.48 -3.99
C ARG A 61 8.26 -2.94 -5.43
N ASP A 62 8.80 -4.13 -5.64
CA ASP A 62 9.09 -4.65 -6.98
C ASP A 62 7.80 -4.92 -7.76
N LYS A 63 6.72 -5.38 -7.10
CA LYS A 63 5.38 -5.52 -7.68
C LYS A 63 4.81 -4.17 -8.11
N ILE A 64 4.91 -3.14 -7.25
CA ILE A 64 4.45 -1.77 -7.58
C ILE A 64 5.26 -1.18 -8.73
N TRP A 65 6.58 -1.37 -8.72
CA TRP A 65 7.44 -0.95 -9.82
C TRP A 65 7.05 -1.64 -11.13
N HIS A 66 6.81 -2.96 -11.08
CA HIS A 66 6.36 -3.71 -12.24
C HIS A 66 5.00 -3.21 -12.74
N MET A 67 4.02 -3.00 -11.86
CA MET A 67 2.72 -2.41 -12.21
C MET A 67 2.86 -1.01 -12.81
N LYS A 68 3.78 -0.18 -12.31
CA LYS A 68 4.08 1.14 -12.88
C LYS A 68 4.64 1.02 -14.29
N GLU A 69 5.59 0.12 -14.53
CA GLU A 69 6.20 -0.03 -15.85
C GLU A 69 5.25 -0.71 -16.86
N THR A 70 4.41 -1.66 -16.42
CA THR A 70 3.42 -2.31 -17.29
C THR A 70 2.20 -1.43 -17.57
N ASN A 71 1.76 -0.63 -16.59
CA ASN A 71 0.60 0.27 -16.71
C ASN A 71 0.99 1.75 -16.80
N LYS A 72 2.16 2.05 -17.37
CA LYS A 72 2.73 3.41 -17.46
C LYS A 72 1.76 4.44 -18.05
N THR A 73 0.90 4.02 -18.98
CA THR A 73 -0.16 4.85 -19.59
C THR A 73 -1.35 5.08 -18.65
N ALA A 74 -1.72 4.10 -17.82
CA ALA A 74 -2.80 4.23 -16.84
C ALA A 74 -2.37 5.11 -15.64
N TRP A 75 -1.13 4.96 -15.17
CA TRP A 75 -0.56 5.84 -14.14
C TRP A 75 -0.39 7.28 -14.64
N LYS A 76 0.03 7.49 -15.89
CA LYS A 76 0.05 8.82 -16.51
C LYS A 76 -1.34 9.44 -16.65
N ARG A 77 -2.41 8.64 -16.80
CA ARG A 77 -3.80 9.11 -16.81
C ARG A 77 -4.28 9.44 -15.39
N LEU A 78 -4.02 8.58 -14.41
CA LEU A 78 -4.34 8.83 -13.00
C LEU A 78 -3.69 10.11 -12.46
N LEU A 79 -2.41 10.34 -12.80
CA LEU A 79 -1.70 11.59 -12.44
C LEU A 79 -2.26 12.83 -13.19
N LYS A 80 -2.77 12.65 -14.42
CA LYS A 80 -3.43 13.73 -15.18
C LYS A 80 -4.84 14.03 -14.69
N ASP A 81 -5.52 13.03 -14.16
CA ASP A 81 -6.88 13.18 -13.65
C ASP A 81 -6.87 13.98 -12.32
N GLU A 82 -5.81 13.89 -11.49
CA GLU A 82 -5.65 14.80 -10.33
C GLU A 82 -5.55 16.29 -10.72
N GLU A 83 -4.81 16.64 -11.79
CA GLU A 83 -4.77 18.02 -12.32
C GLU A 83 -6.13 18.45 -12.88
N LYS A 84 -6.82 17.55 -13.58
CA LYS A 84 -8.15 17.82 -14.15
C LYS A 84 -9.23 17.97 -13.08
N TYR A 85 -9.16 17.22 -11.98
CA TYR A 85 -10.08 17.37 -10.85
C TYR A 85 -9.78 18.63 -10.02
N ALA A 86 -8.52 19.07 -9.95
CA ALA A 86 -8.15 20.36 -9.37
C ALA A 86 -8.70 21.53 -10.22
N GLU A 87 -8.54 21.49 -11.56
CA GLU A 87 -9.09 22.50 -12.48
C GLU A 87 -10.63 22.58 -12.40
N ILE A 88 -11.34 21.45 -12.33
CA ILE A 88 -12.81 21.43 -12.18
C ILE A 88 -13.26 22.00 -10.83
N LEU A 89 -12.47 21.84 -9.77
CA LEU A 89 -12.78 22.41 -8.45
C LEU A 89 -12.52 23.91 -8.39
N ASP A 90 -11.50 24.41 -9.10
CA ASP A 90 -11.22 25.85 -9.23
C ASP A 90 -12.28 26.55 -10.11
N ASP A 91 -12.71 25.93 -11.21
CA ASP A 91 -13.79 26.45 -12.09
C ASP A 91 -15.19 26.46 -11.42
N LEU A 92 -15.38 25.68 -10.34
CA LEU A 92 -16.63 25.65 -9.55
C LEU A 92 -16.67 26.72 -8.45
N HIS A 93 -15.62 27.55 -8.33
CA HIS A 93 -15.47 28.57 -7.28
C HIS A 93 -15.38 30.02 -7.82
N ASP A 94 -15.60 30.23 -9.12
CA ASP A 94 -15.94 31.51 -9.77
C ASP A 94 -17.44 31.57 -10.14
#